data_AF-A0A7W9EN59-F1
#
_entry.id   AF-A0A7W9EN59-F1
#
_cell.length_a   1.000
_cell.length_b   1.000
_cell.length_c   1.000
_cell.angle_alpha   90.00
_cell.angle_beta   90.00
_cell.angle_gamma   90.00
#
_symmetry.space_group_name_H-M   'P 1'
#
loop_
_entity.id
_entity.type
_entity.pdbx_description
1 polymer ?
#
loop_
_entity_poly.entity_id
_entity_poly.type
_entity_poly.pdbx_seq_one_letter_code
_entity_poly.pdbx_strand_id
1 'polypeptide(L)' 'MNEMAGTPNAENDGKIGTTTHYDTLLYIEQMLEQLGDMAKNADQPLLAYMIEMALLEARETRNTETSIRIRTC' A
#
# COMPACT_ATOMS: atom_id res chain seq x y z
N MET A 1 23.05 10.62 -37.51
CA MET A 1 23.20 9.43 -36.66
C MET A 1 23.84 9.92 -35.38
N ASN A 2 23.06 10.04 -34.29
CA ASN A 2 23.53 10.63 -33.04
C ASN A 2 23.85 9.49 -32.07
N GLU A 3 25.13 9.33 -31.73
CA GLU A 3 25.57 8.48 -30.64
C GLU A 3 25.20 9.16 -29.33
N MET A 4 24.26 8.59 -28.57
CA MET A 4 23.94 9.04 -27.22
C MET A 4 24.07 7.87 -26.26
N ALA A 5 25.22 7.89 -25.57
CA ALA A 5 25.54 7.32 -24.27
C ALA A 5 24.56 6.29 -23.69
N GLY A 6 25.08 5.07 -23.53
CA GLY A 6 24.50 4.08 -22.64
C GLY A 6 24.23 4.68 -21.26
N THR A 7 22.98 4.58 -20.83
CA THR A 7 22.59 4.87 -19.46
C THR A 7 23.30 3.87 -18.56
N PRO A 8 24.02 4.32 -17.50
CA PRO A 8 24.62 3.40 -16.55
C PRO A 8 23.51 2.55 -15.94
N ASN A 9 23.71 1.24 -16.03
CA ASN A 9 22.91 0.25 -15.33
C ASN A 9 23.03 0.56 -13.83
N ALA A 10 22.02 1.21 -13.27
CA ALA A 10 21.87 1.30 -11.83
C ALA A 10 21.51 -0.11 -11.36
N GLU A 11 22.53 -0.92 -11.13
CA GLU A 11 22.48 -2.09 -10.26
C GLU A 11 22.14 -1.56 -8.86
N ASN A 12 20.86 -1.23 -8.67
CA ASN A 12 20.27 -1.05 -7.37
C ASN A 12 20.30 -2.43 -6.74
N ASP A 13 21.29 -2.60 -5.87
CA ASP A 13 21.53 -3.71 -4.99
C ASP A 13 20.27 -3.97 -4.17
N GLY A 14 19.34 -4.70 -4.80
CA GLY A 14 18.06 -5.11 -4.30
C GLY A 14 18.19 -5.98 -3.07
N LYS A 15 18.46 -5.35 -1.94
CA LYS A 15 18.05 -5.83 -0.63
C LYS A 15 16.79 -5.07 -0.25
N ILE A 16 15.77 -5.19 -1.10
CA ILE A 16 14.39 -5.01 -0.67
C ILE A 16 14.17 -6.15 0.31
N GLY A 17 14.38 -5.87 1.60
CA GLY A 17 14.00 -6.80 2.66
C GLY A 17 12.59 -7.27 2.35
N THR A 18 12.36 -8.57 2.39
CA THR A 18 11.07 -9.16 2.03
C THR A 18 9.99 -8.56 2.93
N THR A 19 9.36 -7.48 2.49
CA THR A 19 8.24 -6.85 3.16
C THR A 19 7.18 -7.92 3.25
N THR A 20 6.77 -8.29 4.46
CA THR A 20 5.77 -9.33 4.56
C THR A 20 4.47 -8.81 3.95
N HIS A 21 3.62 -9.70 3.46
CA HIS A 21 2.32 -9.31 2.93
C HIS A 21 1.52 -8.51 3.98
N TYR A 22 1.67 -8.87 5.25
CA TYR A 22 1.13 -8.14 6.40
C TYR A 22 1.65 -6.70 6.50
N ASP A 23 2.97 -6.50 6.38
CA ASP A 23 3.57 -5.15 6.43
C ASP A 23 3.07 -4.28 5.27
N THR A 24 2.87 -4.89 4.10
CA THR A 24 2.28 -4.23 2.93
C THR A 24 0.85 -3.78 3.20
N LEU A 25 0.01 -4.64 3.79
CA LEU A 25 -1.36 -4.29 4.16
C LEU A 25 -1.41 -3.18 5.21
N LEU A 26 -0.54 -3.23 6.22
CA LEU A 26 -0.45 -2.18 7.23
C LEU A 26 -0.09 -0.81 6.61
N TYR A 27 0.87 -0.82 5.67
CA TYR A 27 1.23 0.38 4.93
C TYR A 27 0.07 0.93 4.08
N ILE A 28 -0.69 0.05 3.42
CA ILE A 28 -1.88 0.43 2.64
C ILE A 28 -2.94 1.07 3.54
N GLU A 29 -3.22 0.51 4.72
CA GLU A 29 -4.16 1.10 5.68
C GLU A 29 -3.76 2.52 6.09
N GLN A 30 -2.48 2.74 6.42
CA GLN A 30 -1.97 4.05 6.79
C GLN A 30 -2.12 5.08 5.67
N MET A 31 -1.86 4.69 4.41
CA MET A 31 -2.05 5.56 3.26
C MET A 31 -3.53 5.92 3.05
N LEU A 32 -4.44 4.93 3.20
CA LEU A 32 -5.87 5.15 3.04
C LEU A 32 -6.44 6.07 4.12
N GLU A 33 -5.95 5.99 5.36
CA GLU A 33 -6.31 6.93 6.43
C GLU A 33 -5.93 8.38 6.06
N GLN A 34 -4.67 8.59 5.62
CA GLN A 34 -4.19 9.91 5.21
C GLN A 34 -4.98 10.45 4.01
N LEU A 35 -5.21 9.63 2.99
CA LEU A 35 -6.01 9.99 1.81
C LEU A 35 -7.45 10.35 2.19
N GLY A 36 -8.04 9.60 3.12
CA GLY A 36 -9.39 9.86 3.62
C GLY A 36 -9.50 11.21 4.30
N ASP A 37 -8.53 11.56 5.15
CA ASP A 37 -8.47 12.86 5.82
C ASP A 37 -8.28 14.00 4.83
N MET A 38 -7.43 13.83 3.82
CA MET A 38 -7.28 14.82 2.74
C MET A 38 -8.58 15.00 1.94
N ALA A 39 -9.28 13.92 1.61
CA ALA A 39 -10.54 13.98 0.88
C ALA A 39 -11.64 14.68 1.68
N LYS A 40 -11.71 14.46 3.00
CA LYS A 40 -12.60 15.17 3.92
C LYS A 40 -12.26 16.66 3.98
N ASN A 41 -10.98 16.99 4.12
CA ASN A 41 -10.51 18.39 4.17
C ASN A 41 -10.70 19.14 2.84
N ALA A 42 -10.79 18.42 1.72
CA ALA A 42 -11.05 18.98 0.40
C ALA A 42 -12.54 19.04 0.02
N ASP A 43 -13.46 18.77 0.97
CA ASP A 43 -14.91 18.70 0.75
C ASP A 43 -15.29 17.78 -0.43
N GLN A 44 -14.63 16.63 -0.55
CA GLN A 44 -14.93 15.59 -1.54
C GLN A 44 -15.63 14.39 -0.87
N PRO A 45 -16.93 14.49 -0.51
CA PRO A 45 -17.61 13.50 0.33
C PRO A 45 -17.70 12.12 -0.32
N LEU A 46 -17.91 12.04 -1.64
CA LEU A 46 -17.95 10.77 -2.35
C LEU A 46 -16.58 10.08 -2.34
N LEU A 47 -15.50 10.84 -2.53
CA LEU A 47 -14.14 10.31 -2.50
C LEU A 47 -13.77 9.83 -1.09
N ALA A 48 -14.09 10.62 -0.06
CA ALA A 48 -13.87 10.24 1.33
C ALA A 48 -14.59 8.92 1.67
N TYR A 49 -15.84 8.77 1.22
CA TYR A 49 -16.60 7.52 1.37
C TYR A 49 -15.93 6.33 0.66
N MET A 50 -15.51 6.50 -0.60
CA MET A 50 -14.82 5.43 -1.34
C MET A 50 -13.52 5.00 -0.67
N ILE A 51 -12.76 5.95 -0.11
CA ILE A 51 -11.52 5.66 0.61
C ILE A 51 -11.81 4.94 1.93
N GLU A 52 -12.87 5.32 2.65
CA GLU A 52 -13.29 4.63 3.87
C GLU A 52 -13.70 3.17 3.60
N MET A 53 -14.42 2.93 2.50
CA MET A 53 -14.76 1.57 2.08
C MET A 53 -13.52 0.74 1.71
N ALA A 54 -12.56 1.33 1.00
CA ALA A 54 -11.29 0.66 0.69
C ALA A 54 -10.48 0.34 1.96
N LEU A 55 -10.49 1.24 2.96
CA LEU A 55 -9.84 1.03 4.24
C LEU A 55 -10.48 -0.12 5.03
N LEU A 56 -11.81 -0.23 4.99
CA LEU A 56 -12.54 -1.33 5.59
C LEU A 56 -12.11 -2.68 4.97
N GLU A 57 -12.09 -2.76 3.65
CA GLU A 57 -11.68 -3.98 2.92
C GLU A 57 -10.22 -4.37 3.20
N ALA A 58 -9.32 -3.39 3.27
CA ALA A 58 -7.91 -3.63 3.62
C ALA A 58 -7.76 -4.25 5.02
N ARG A 59 -8.50 -3.70 6.00
CA ARG A 59 -8.51 -4.20 7.39
C ARG A 59 -9.10 -5.61 7.49
N GLU A 60 -10.18 -5.89 6.77
CA GLU A 60 -10.78 -7.23 6.70
C GLU A 60 -9.84 -8.26 6.09
N THR A 61 -9.13 -7.88 5.02
CA THR A 61 -8.12 -8.71 4.36
C THR A 61 -6.99 -9.05 5.33
N ARG A 62 -6.44 -8.04 6.03
CA ARG A 62 -5.40 -8.24 7.04
C ARG A 62 -5.88 -9.14 8.19
N ASN A 63 -7.09 -8.92 8.68
CA ASN A 63 -7.66 -9.74 9.76
C ASN A 63 -7.86 -11.19 9.33
N THR A 64 -8.23 -11.42 8.07
CA THR A 64 -8.32 -12.76 7.49
C THR A 64 -6.95 -13.45 7.47
N GLU A 65 -5.89 -12.74 7.06
CA GLU A 65 -4.53 -13.29 7.05
C GLU A 65 -4.01 -13.64 8.44
N THR A 66 -4.23 -12.76 9.42
CA THR A 66 -3.87 -13.06 10.81
C THR A 66 -4.63 -14.28 11.34
N SER A 67 -5.91 -14.42 11.00
CA SER A 67 -6.75 -15.56 11.41
C SER A 67 -6.31 -16.88 10.76
N ILE A 68 -5.93 -16.85 9.49
CA ILE A 68 -5.36 -18.02 8.79
C ILE A 68 -4.03 -18.41 9.45
N ARG A 69 -3.15 -17.44 9.71
CA ARG A 69 -1.82 -17.70 10.28
C ARG A 69 -1.92 -18.33 11.67
N ILE A 70 -2.84 -17.89 12.53
CA ILE A 70 -3.08 -18.50 13.86
C ILE A 70 -3.59 -19.95 13.75
N ARG A 71 -4.44 -20.27 12.76
CA ARG A 71 -5.01 -21.62 12.59
C ARG A 71 -4.03 -22.64 12.02
N THR A 72 -2.91 -22.20 11.45
CA THR A 72 -1.92 -23.07 10.80
C THR A 72 -0.70 -23.34 11.71
N CYS A 73 -0.74 -22.87 12.97
CA CYS A 73 0.25 -23.11 14.02
C CYS A 73 -0.30 -24.09 15.06
#